data_AF-A0A1G4QV77-F1
#
_entry.id   AF-A0A1G4QV77-F1
#
_cell.length_a   1.000
_cell.length_b   1.000
_cell.length_c   1.000
_cell.angle_alpha   90.00
_cell.angle_beta   90.00
_cell.angle_gamma   90.00
#
_symmetry.space_group_name_H-M   'P 1'
#
loop_
_entity.id
_entity.type
_entity.pdbx_description
1 polymer ?
#
loop_
_entity_poly.entity_id
_entity_poly.type
_entity_poly.pdbx_seq_one_letter_code
_entity_poly.pdbx_strand_id
1 'polypeptide(L)'
;MTDYDIKVKGECEITLYGTDDDTIVVPSTVKFDTDRRKADIEIAGLEKVKIGIPADIAEKIEIEMGDSSLSVSGLRFEQLEIDSKGSIVVDVEDVEGSIEINMVGGEAVLRVPEGFGFKAENRGRNTVLENELVSSESAGNRVELNGKDSVLKIVSK
;
A
#
# COMPACT_ATOMS: atom_id res chain seq x y z
N MET A 1 1.23 6.64 17.54
CA MET A 1 0.47 7.09 16.35
C MET A 1 0.10 5.82 15.60
N THR A 2 -1.12 5.68 15.12
CA THR A 2 -1.63 4.40 14.56
C THR A 2 -2.15 4.54 13.14
N ASP A 3 -2.43 5.77 12.71
CA ASP A 3 -3.07 6.06 11.44
C ASP A 3 -2.15 6.95 10.60
N TYR A 4 -1.94 6.58 9.34
CA TYR A 4 -1.05 7.29 8.42
C TYR A 4 -1.78 7.54 7.11
N ASP A 5 -1.91 8.80 6.72
CA ASP A 5 -2.57 9.23 5.49
C ASP A 5 -1.53 9.87 4.56
N ILE A 6 -1.27 9.24 3.43
CA ILE A 6 -0.20 9.61 2.49
C ILE A 6 -0.84 10.00 1.16
N LYS A 7 -0.77 11.29 0.83
CA LYS A 7 -1.30 11.82 -0.42
C LYS A 7 -0.18 12.16 -1.40
N VAL A 8 -0.21 11.54 -2.58
CA VAL A 8 0.80 11.72 -3.63
C VAL A 8 0.22 12.56 -4.77
N LYS A 9 0.84 13.71 -5.05
CA LYS A 9 0.47 14.61 -6.15
C LYS A 9 1.47 14.46 -7.31
N GLY A 10 1.06 13.71 -8.33
CA GLY A 10 1.85 13.40 -9.52
C GLY A 10 2.45 12.00 -9.46
N GLU A 11 3.28 11.67 -10.44
CA GLU A 11 3.99 10.38 -10.48
C GLU A 11 5.15 10.38 -9.47
N CYS A 12 5.27 9.30 -8.69
CA CYS A 12 6.30 9.17 -7.67
C CYS A 12 6.68 7.70 -7.42
N GLU A 13 7.97 7.44 -7.16
CA GLU A 13 8.44 6.19 -6.56
C GLU A 13 8.45 6.31 -5.03
N ILE A 14 7.61 5.53 -4.35
CA ILE A 14 7.44 5.61 -2.90
C ILE A 14 8.06 4.38 -2.25
N THR A 15 8.89 4.58 -1.23
CA THR A 15 9.34 3.53 -0.31
C THR A 15 8.76 3.78 1.07
N LEU A 16 7.85 2.92 1.52
CA LEU A 16 7.31 2.90 2.87
C LEU A 16 7.96 1.76 3.66
N TYR A 17 8.55 2.05 4.82
CA TYR A 17 9.25 1.04 5.60
C TYR A 17 9.01 1.17 7.11
N GLY A 18 9.11 0.06 7.81
CA GLY A 18 9.08 0.02 9.28
C GLY A 18 10.36 0.57 9.91
N THR A 19 10.23 1.44 10.89
CA THR A 19 11.34 1.90 11.74
C THR A 19 11.50 1.01 12.96
N ASP A 20 12.73 0.94 13.47
CA ASP A 20 13.08 0.13 14.66
C ASP A 20 12.57 0.73 15.98
N ASP A 21 12.00 1.94 15.92
CA ASP A 21 11.46 2.68 17.05
C ASP A 21 10.21 3.48 16.64
N ASP A 22 9.69 4.28 17.57
CA ASP A 22 8.49 5.12 17.39
C ASP A 22 8.72 6.34 16.45
N THR A 23 9.84 6.39 15.72
CA THR A 23 10.19 7.52 14.86
C THR A 23 9.43 7.47 13.53
N ILE A 24 8.94 8.64 13.11
CA ILE A 24 8.46 8.84 11.74
C ILE A 24 9.56 9.55 10.95
N VAL A 25 9.94 8.97 9.80
CA VAL A 25 10.94 9.52 8.90
C VAL A 25 10.23 10.03 7.65
N VAL A 26 10.33 11.32 7.38
CA VAL A 26 9.81 11.94 6.16
C VAL A 26 10.87 12.89 5.57
N PRO A 27 10.95 13.06 4.24
CA PRO A 27 11.84 14.06 3.68
C PRO A 27 11.41 15.47 4.09
N SER A 28 12.37 16.37 4.28
CA SER A 28 12.09 17.75 4.71
C SER A 28 11.26 18.57 3.72
N THR A 29 11.10 18.09 2.49
CA THR A 29 10.36 18.74 1.41
C THR A 29 8.90 18.35 1.34
N VAL A 30 8.46 17.32 2.09
CA VAL A 30 7.04 16.96 2.14
C VAL A 30 6.35 17.82 3.18
N LYS A 31 5.05 18.03 2.99
CA LYS A 31 4.22 18.62 4.04
C LYS A 31 3.83 17.50 5.00
N PHE A 32 4.11 17.70 6.28
CA PHE A 32 3.91 16.72 7.33
C PHE A 32 3.19 17.39 8.50
N ASP A 33 1.96 16.96 8.74
CA ASP A 33 1.12 17.41 9.84
C ASP A 33 0.79 16.21 10.75
N THR A 34 0.71 16.43 12.06
CA THR A 34 0.44 15.34 13.02
C THR A 34 -0.58 15.77 14.07
N ASP A 35 -1.38 14.79 14.50
CA ASP A 35 -2.17 14.84 15.73
C ASP A 35 -1.87 13.59 16.57
N ARG A 36 -2.55 13.42 17.71
CA ARG A 36 -2.30 12.34 18.69
C ARG A 36 -2.31 10.93 18.10
N ARG A 37 -3.09 10.69 17.04
CA ARG A 37 -3.26 9.37 16.43
C ARG A 37 -2.92 9.29 14.95
N LYS A 38 -2.92 10.43 14.25
CA LYS A 38 -2.81 10.50 12.80
C LYS A 38 -1.56 11.28 12.36
N ALA A 39 -0.88 10.78 11.33
CA ALA A 39 0.07 11.53 10.52
C ALA A 39 -0.52 11.77 9.13
N ASP A 40 -0.49 13.02 8.68
CA ASP A 40 -0.84 13.43 7.33
C ASP A 40 0.46 13.79 6.56
N ILE A 41 0.73 13.10 5.46
CA ILE A 41 1.93 13.26 4.64
C ILE A 41 1.50 13.61 3.21
N GLU A 42 1.86 14.81 2.75
CA GLU A 42 1.55 15.27 1.39
C GLU A 42 2.85 15.43 0.57
N ILE A 43 2.95 14.63 -0.50
CA ILE A 43 4.08 14.59 -1.43
C ILE A 43 3.69 15.31 -2.72
N ALA A 44 4.48 16.29 -3.15
CA ALA A 44 4.26 16.99 -4.40
C ALA A 44 5.57 17.32 -5.12
N GLY A 45 5.66 16.97 -6.41
CA GLY A 45 6.80 17.33 -7.26
C GLY A 45 8.11 16.61 -6.93
N LEU A 46 8.03 15.44 -6.29
CA LEU A 46 9.18 14.57 -6.00
C LEU A 46 9.11 13.33 -6.88
N GLU A 47 10.19 13.00 -7.57
CA GLU A 47 10.30 11.76 -8.37
C GLU A 47 10.38 10.52 -7.49
N LYS A 48 11.02 10.65 -6.31
CA LYS A 48 11.24 9.54 -5.37
C LYS A 48 11.12 10.02 -3.93
N VAL A 49 10.49 9.20 -3.09
CA VAL A 49 10.29 9.49 -1.67
C VAL A 49 10.53 8.24 -0.82
N LYS A 50 11.08 8.44 0.38
CA LYS A 50 11.23 7.39 1.39
C LYS A 50 10.60 7.85 2.70
N ILE A 51 9.63 7.08 3.19
CA ILE A 51 8.84 7.33 4.39
C ILE A 51 9.04 6.16 5.35
N GLY A 52 9.48 6.47 6.57
CA GLY A 52 9.56 5.51 7.66
C GLY A 52 8.41 5.75 8.63
N ILE A 53 7.71 4.69 9.02
CA ILE A 53 6.73 4.72 10.10
C ILE A 53 7.07 3.60 11.10
N PRO A 54 6.68 3.70 12.38
CA PRO A 54 6.83 2.64 13.36
C PRO A 54 6.41 1.27 12.81
N ALA A 55 7.26 0.25 12.97
CA ALA A 55 7.02 -1.10 12.46
C ALA A 55 5.90 -1.86 13.21
N ASP A 56 5.54 -1.37 14.40
CA ASP A 56 4.44 -1.89 15.21
C ASP A 56 3.10 -1.85 14.45
N ILE A 57 2.09 -2.55 15.00
CA ILE A 57 0.76 -2.67 14.40
C ILE A 57 0.14 -1.27 14.18
N ALA A 58 0.23 -0.77 12.94
CA ALA A 58 -0.57 0.37 12.50
C ALA A 58 -2.03 -0.07 12.35
N GLU A 59 -2.98 0.73 12.81
CA GLU A 59 -4.41 0.44 12.59
C GLU A 59 -4.73 0.67 11.11
N LYS A 60 -4.30 1.83 10.56
CA LYS A 60 -4.57 2.18 9.17
C LYS A 60 -3.39 2.88 8.51
N ILE A 61 -3.03 2.43 7.31
CA ILE A 61 -2.18 3.16 6.38
C ILE A 61 -3.02 3.40 5.12
N GLU A 62 -3.29 4.66 4.79
CA GLU A 62 -4.04 5.08 3.61
C GLU A 62 -3.10 5.79 2.65
N ILE A 63 -3.08 5.39 1.37
CA ILE A 63 -2.23 5.95 0.34
C ILE A 63 -3.07 6.32 -0.88
N GLU A 64 -3.19 7.62 -1.17
CA GLU A 64 -3.79 8.12 -2.39
C GLU A 64 -2.69 8.41 -3.43
N MET A 65 -2.66 7.63 -4.51
CA MET A 65 -1.62 7.73 -5.54
C MET A 65 -2.16 7.53 -6.96
N GLY A 66 -1.61 8.26 -7.94
CA GLY A 66 -1.88 8.07 -9.37
C GLY A 66 -0.94 7.05 -10.01
N ASP A 67 -0.58 7.25 -11.28
CA ASP A 67 0.44 6.45 -11.98
C ASP A 67 1.78 6.51 -11.21
N SER A 68 2.11 5.49 -10.43
CA SER A 68 3.21 5.52 -9.45
C SER A 68 3.60 4.13 -8.98
N SER A 69 4.74 4.03 -8.30
CA SER A 69 5.18 2.77 -7.68
C SER A 69 5.29 2.92 -6.16
N LEU A 70 4.97 1.84 -5.45
CA LEU A 70 5.03 1.75 -4.01
C LEU A 70 5.80 0.48 -3.62
N SER A 71 6.84 0.64 -2.82
CA SER A 71 7.50 -0.47 -2.14
C SER A 71 7.18 -0.39 -0.64
N VAL A 72 6.63 -1.45 -0.06
CA VAL A 72 6.28 -1.54 1.37
C VAL A 72 7.09 -2.64 2.01
N SER A 73 7.78 -2.35 3.13
CA SER A 73 8.56 -3.40 3.81
C SER A 73 8.67 -3.29 5.31
N GLY A 74 8.69 -4.43 6.00
CA GLY A 74 8.97 -4.51 7.44
C GLY A 74 7.87 -3.85 8.27
N LEU A 75 6.62 -3.99 7.84
CA LEU A 75 5.47 -3.32 8.45
C LEU A 75 4.40 -4.32 8.85
N ARG A 76 3.82 -4.11 10.03
CA ARG A 76 2.60 -4.77 10.45
C ARG A 76 1.45 -3.77 10.53
N PHE A 77 0.32 -4.10 9.93
CA PHE A 77 -0.86 -3.24 9.92
C PHE A 77 -2.15 -4.06 9.97
N GLU A 78 -3.22 -3.48 10.49
CA GLU A 78 -4.56 -4.07 10.30
C GLU A 78 -4.99 -3.88 8.84
N GLN A 79 -4.83 -2.65 8.32
CA GLN A 79 -5.21 -2.30 6.95
C GLN A 79 -4.19 -1.36 6.27
N LEU A 80 -3.75 -1.74 5.08
CA LEU A 80 -3.11 -0.88 4.09
C LEU A 80 -4.10 -0.64 2.95
N GLU A 81 -4.63 0.57 2.86
CA GLU A 81 -5.57 1.01 1.83
C GLU A 81 -4.82 1.82 0.76
N ILE A 82 -4.93 1.41 -0.49
CA ILE A 82 -4.33 2.08 -1.65
C ILE A 82 -5.45 2.54 -2.56
N ASP A 83 -5.73 3.84 -2.53
CA ASP A 83 -6.68 4.50 -3.41
C ASP A 83 -5.96 5.01 -4.65
N SER A 84 -6.32 4.47 -5.82
CA SER A 84 -5.64 4.82 -7.05
C SER A 84 -6.52 5.00 -8.27
N LYS A 85 -6.01 5.81 -9.20
CA LYS A 85 -6.50 5.96 -10.57
C LYS A 85 -5.28 5.84 -11.49
N GLY A 86 -5.38 5.01 -12.52
CA GLY A 86 -4.28 4.80 -13.47
C GLY A 86 -3.57 3.46 -13.25
N SER A 87 -2.28 3.43 -13.55
CA SER A 87 -1.45 2.22 -13.52
C SER A 87 -0.46 2.26 -12.37
N ILE A 88 -0.56 1.34 -11.42
CA ILE A 88 0.33 1.27 -10.26
C ILE A 88 1.09 -0.05 -10.16
N VAL A 89 2.26 0.01 -9.54
CA VAL A 89 3.02 -1.17 -9.13
C VAL A 89 3.25 -1.11 -7.64
N VAL A 90 2.86 -2.17 -6.93
CA VAL A 90 3.05 -2.31 -5.50
C VAL A 90 3.95 -3.51 -5.25
N ASP A 91 5.13 -3.28 -4.70
CA ASP A 91 6.03 -4.33 -4.25
C ASP A 91 5.93 -4.43 -2.72
N VAL A 92 5.69 -5.62 -2.19
CA VAL A 92 5.69 -5.85 -0.73
C VAL A 92 6.78 -6.82 -0.32
N GLU A 93 7.32 -6.64 0.88
CA GLU A 93 8.34 -7.52 1.45
C GLU A 93 8.25 -7.51 2.98
N ASP A 94 8.15 -8.67 3.62
CA ASP A 94 8.05 -8.75 5.09
C ASP A 94 6.94 -7.86 5.67
N VAL A 95 5.70 -8.09 5.19
CA VAL A 95 4.51 -7.37 5.67
C VAL A 95 3.48 -8.35 6.25
N GLU A 96 2.76 -7.89 7.28
CA GLU A 96 1.63 -8.62 7.87
C GLU A 96 0.41 -7.69 7.95
N GLY A 97 -0.72 -8.11 7.36
CA GLY A 97 -1.97 -7.33 7.38
C GLY A 97 -2.89 -7.54 6.18
N SER A 98 -3.96 -6.72 6.12
CA SER A 98 -4.87 -6.65 4.97
C SER A 98 -4.41 -5.55 4.00
N ILE A 99 -4.23 -5.89 2.73
CA ILE A 99 -3.90 -4.97 1.64
C ILE A 99 -5.15 -4.78 0.79
N GLU A 100 -5.68 -3.57 0.75
CA GLU A 100 -6.86 -3.21 -0.02
C GLU A 100 -6.48 -2.27 -1.15
N ILE A 101 -6.70 -2.71 -2.38
CA ILE A 101 -6.45 -1.93 -3.60
C ILE A 101 -7.80 -1.45 -4.12
N ASN A 102 -8.05 -0.15 -3.95
CA ASN A 102 -9.28 0.52 -4.31
C ASN A 102 -9.05 1.33 -5.59
N MET A 103 -9.59 0.87 -6.71
CA MET A 103 -9.33 1.51 -8.01
C MET A 103 -10.61 1.86 -8.76
N VAL A 104 -10.62 3.02 -9.42
CA VAL A 104 -11.67 3.41 -10.37
C VAL A 104 -11.04 3.57 -11.75
N GLY A 105 -11.11 2.52 -12.56
CA GLY A 105 -10.33 2.40 -13.79
C GLY A 105 -8.87 2.05 -13.51
N GLY A 106 -8.17 1.59 -14.55
CA GLY A 106 -6.73 1.34 -14.51
C GLY A 106 -6.31 -0.06 -14.10
N GLU A 107 -5.02 -0.24 -13.86
CA GLU A 107 -4.37 -1.53 -13.66
C GLU A 107 -3.38 -1.47 -12.49
N ALA A 108 -3.42 -2.45 -11.59
CA ALA A 108 -2.44 -2.61 -10.54
C ALA A 108 -1.67 -3.92 -10.72
N VAL A 109 -0.37 -3.87 -10.43
CA VAL A 109 0.44 -5.08 -10.25
C VAL A 109 0.94 -5.12 -8.82
N LEU A 110 0.48 -6.10 -8.04
CA LEU A 110 1.02 -6.42 -6.73
C LEU A 110 2.06 -7.52 -6.86
N ARG A 111 3.30 -7.25 -6.47
CA ARG A 111 4.38 -8.23 -6.41
C ARG A 111 4.65 -8.60 -4.97
N VAL A 112 4.53 -9.89 -4.67
CA VAL A 112 4.73 -10.45 -3.33
C VAL A 112 5.96 -11.37 -3.32
N PRO A 113 6.61 -11.60 -2.17
CA PRO A 113 7.71 -12.55 -2.06
C PRO A 113 7.26 -13.99 -2.37
N GLU A 114 8.21 -14.85 -2.79
CA GLU A 114 7.95 -16.29 -2.91
C GLU A 114 7.43 -16.87 -1.57
N GLY A 115 6.36 -17.66 -1.66
CA GLY A 115 5.76 -18.28 -0.47
C GLY A 115 4.97 -17.32 0.43
N PHE A 116 4.75 -16.05 0.01
CA PHE A 116 3.86 -15.13 0.70
C PHE A 116 2.47 -15.77 0.85
N GLY A 117 2.05 -16.00 2.08
CA GLY A 117 0.76 -16.62 2.38
C GLY A 117 -0.32 -15.54 2.47
N PHE A 118 -1.29 -15.57 1.56
CA PHE A 118 -2.40 -14.62 1.54
C PHE A 118 -3.70 -15.25 1.05
N LYS A 119 -4.82 -14.59 1.39
CA LYS A 119 -6.11 -14.79 0.74
C LYS A 119 -6.36 -13.65 -0.24
N ALA A 120 -6.78 -13.97 -1.47
CA ALA A 120 -7.17 -12.97 -2.46
C ALA A 120 -8.70 -12.88 -2.57
N GLU A 121 -9.25 -11.67 -2.62
CA GLU A 121 -10.68 -11.44 -2.82
C GLU A 121 -10.92 -10.32 -3.85
N ASN A 122 -11.88 -10.54 -4.76
CA ASN A 122 -12.35 -9.52 -5.68
C ASN A 122 -13.77 -9.08 -5.27
N ARG A 123 -13.89 -7.84 -4.82
CA ARG A 123 -15.13 -7.25 -4.30
C ARG A 123 -15.59 -6.03 -5.10
N GLY A 124 -14.80 -5.59 -6.08
CA GLY A 124 -15.14 -4.50 -6.98
C GLY A 124 -16.23 -4.85 -8.01
N ARG A 125 -16.70 -3.82 -8.71
CA ARG A 125 -17.70 -3.95 -9.79
C ARG A 125 -17.01 -3.90 -11.15
N ASN A 126 -17.25 -4.90 -11.99
CA ASN A 126 -16.55 -5.04 -13.30
C ASN A 126 -15.01 -5.05 -13.16
N THR A 127 -14.53 -5.61 -12.06
CA THR A 127 -13.11 -5.72 -11.75
C THR A 127 -12.59 -7.11 -12.08
N VAL A 128 -11.30 -7.20 -12.44
CA VAL A 128 -10.62 -8.47 -12.71
C VAL A 128 -9.46 -8.64 -11.75
N LEU A 129 -9.45 -9.75 -11.01
CA LEU A 129 -8.33 -10.14 -10.15
C LEU A 129 -7.64 -11.35 -10.78
N GLU A 130 -6.43 -11.13 -11.29
CA GLU A 130 -5.56 -12.14 -11.89
C GLU A 130 -4.53 -12.60 -10.86
N ASN A 131 -4.79 -13.72 -10.19
CA ASN A 131 -3.86 -14.29 -9.21
C ASN A 131 -3.18 -15.54 -9.79
N GLU A 132 -1.88 -15.44 -10.03
CA GLU A 132 -1.06 -16.56 -10.52
C GLU A 132 -0.48 -17.42 -9.37
N LEU A 133 -0.73 -17.05 -8.11
CA LEU A 133 -0.15 -17.69 -6.93
C LEU A 133 -1.18 -18.49 -6.14
N VAL A 134 -0.70 -19.45 -5.33
CA VAL A 134 -1.54 -20.24 -4.43
C VAL A 134 -2.02 -19.36 -3.28
N SER A 135 -3.31 -19.04 -3.25
CA SER A 135 -3.95 -18.37 -2.11
C SER A 135 -4.46 -19.39 -1.08
N SER A 136 -4.53 -18.99 0.19
CA SER A 136 -5.02 -19.82 1.29
C SER A 136 -6.06 -19.08 2.14
N GLU A 137 -7.19 -19.72 2.39
CA GLU A 137 -8.25 -19.21 3.29
C GLU A 137 -7.80 -19.07 4.75
N SER A 138 -6.74 -19.79 5.15
CA SER A 138 -6.19 -19.74 6.51
C SER A 138 -4.99 -18.80 6.63
N ALA A 139 -4.66 -18.05 5.58
CA ALA A 139 -3.54 -17.11 5.61
C ALA A 139 -3.84 -15.95 6.56
N GLY A 140 -2.79 -15.43 7.22
CA GLY A 140 -2.89 -14.22 8.05
C GLY A 140 -3.06 -12.95 7.22
N ASN A 141 -2.48 -12.92 6.01
CA ASN A 141 -2.59 -11.77 5.12
C ASN A 141 -3.78 -11.88 4.18
N ARG A 142 -4.28 -10.72 3.76
CA ARG A 142 -5.40 -10.61 2.82
C ARG A 142 -5.08 -9.58 1.75
N VAL A 143 -5.48 -9.85 0.51
CA VAL A 143 -5.35 -8.93 -0.62
C VAL A 143 -6.73 -8.77 -1.24
N GLU A 144 -7.20 -7.54 -1.34
CA GLU A 144 -8.52 -7.22 -1.88
C GLU A 144 -8.40 -6.27 -3.07
N LEU A 145 -9.16 -6.57 -4.13
CA LEU A 145 -9.49 -5.61 -5.16
C LEU A 145 -10.91 -5.09 -4.96
N ASN A 146 -11.05 -3.79 -4.73
CA ASN A 146 -12.32 -3.08 -4.67
C ASN A 146 -12.43 -2.03 -5.80
N GLY A 147 -13.52 -1.27 -5.80
CA GLY A 147 -13.75 -0.18 -6.74
C GLY A 147 -14.49 -0.62 -7.99
N LYS A 148 -14.09 -0.11 -9.17
CA LYS A 148 -14.84 -0.29 -10.41
C LYS A 148 -13.98 -0.24 -11.68
N ASP A 149 -14.29 -1.11 -12.64
CA ASP A 149 -13.70 -1.13 -14.00
C ASP A 149 -12.15 -1.19 -14.00
N SER A 150 -11.55 -1.97 -13.10
CA SER A 150 -10.09 -2.05 -12.88
C SER A 150 -9.57 -3.49 -12.89
N VAL A 151 -8.26 -3.64 -13.04
CA VAL A 151 -7.57 -4.95 -13.02
C VAL A 151 -6.50 -4.94 -11.92
N LEU A 152 -6.42 -6.02 -11.13
CA LEU A 152 -5.29 -6.31 -10.25
C LEU A 152 -4.62 -7.61 -10.69
N LYS A 153 -3.33 -7.56 -10.96
CA LYS A 153 -2.49 -8.73 -11.16
C LYS A 153 -1.63 -8.98 -9.93
N ILE A 154 -1.67 -10.19 -9.38
CA ILE A 154 -0.83 -10.62 -8.26
C ILE A 154 0.21 -11.62 -8.77
N VAL A 155 1.49 -11.29 -8.61
CA VAL A 155 2.63 -12.09 -9.10
C VAL A 155 3.69 -12.25 -8.01
N SER A 156 4.54 -13.27 -8.17
CA SER A 156 5.76 -13.38 -7.35
C SER A 156 6.81 -12.39 -7.87
N LYS A 157 7.60 -11.84 -6.95
CA LYS A 157 8.85 -11.12 -7.24
C LYS A 157 10.06 -12.03 -7.06
#